data_AF-A0A9K3LVJ7-F1
#
_entry.id   AF-A0A9K3LVJ7-F1
#
_cell.length_a   1.000
_cell.length_b   1.000
_cell.length_c   1.000
_cell.angle_alpha   90.00
_cell.angle_beta   90.00
_cell.angle_gamma   90.00
#
_symmetry.space_group_name_H-M   'P 1'
#
loop_
_entity.id
_entity.type
_entity.pdbx_description
1 polymer ?
#
loop_
_entity_poly.entity_id
_entity_poly.type
_entity_poly.pdbx_seq_one_letter_code
_entity_poly.pdbx_strand_id
1 'polypeptide(L)'
;MNFTDPRMDPRFYMMQQYHQPPPGYGAPPPPPPPPPPSQRKQGQDEEIAMNLLKLNKNNSDSAPGLAGGDQNQPPPSAGGGPSEEEMYRHNMHAQQRHHHQAAAFMHGGGMPGGGMYPPMGSVYGYPSMGFDRQMLAAAVSRDRPPHAPPPAMMEEPQIVLTDVSFTDLLGDSTLVSLKDRDLIPDSLFIALAQLKPCKLQQADRVGCYKTREIGFVGMCCKHCGGQPGFGRYFPNSVRSLAQTTTSQTILKHIGGKCRFCPPTIRKAVLELQRQQAHKEGLASNRPRYGSRKIFFQRMWARLHGKNQPDEIGDEADDTKDDEDVDNTTLAVKEEDTTVKVESKSQDKDEKLQTEEAEKSGDVDDEKNMEAVAV
;
A
#
# COMPACT_ATOMS: atom_id res chain seq x y z
N MET A 1 13.90 42.32 -37.42
CA MET A 1 12.69 42.01 -36.64
C MET A 1 13.15 41.59 -35.26
N ASN A 2 13.06 42.48 -34.28
CA ASN A 2 13.54 42.26 -32.92
C ASN A 2 12.37 41.79 -32.05
N PHE A 3 12.42 40.54 -31.60
CA PHE A 3 11.51 40.00 -30.58
C PHE A 3 12.24 39.99 -29.24
N THR A 4 12.00 41.02 -28.43
CA THR A 4 12.37 41.05 -27.01
C THR A 4 11.08 41.03 -26.21
N ASP A 5 10.70 39.85 -25.71
CA ASP A 5 9.58 39.67 -24.78
C ASP A 5 10.10 39.80 -23.34
N PRO A 6 9.68 40.83 -22.57
CA PRO A 6 10.23 41.13 -21.24
C PRO A 6 9.65 40.28 -20.10
N ARG A 7 9.07 39.09 -20.36
CA ARG A 7 8.43 38.24 -19.34
C ARG A 7 9.13 36.91 -19.03
N MET A 8 10.34 36.68 -19.51
CA MET A 8 11.11 35.48 -19.15
C MET A 8 11.94 35.70 -17.87
N ASP A 9 11.67 34.90 -16.84
CA ASP A 9 12.40 34.86 -15.57
C ASP A 9 13.88 34.47 -15.82
N PRO A 10 14.87 35.28 -15.37
CA PRO A 10 16.30 35.02 -15.55
C PRO A 10 16.77 33.67 -14.98
N ARG A 11 16.02 33.06 -14.05
CA ARG A 11 16.36 31.74 -13.48
C ARG A 11 16.21 30.59 -14.47
N PHE A 12 15.41 30.72 -15.51
CA PHE A 12 15.24 29.66 -16.50
C PHE A 12 16.47 29.48 -17.41
N TYR A 13 17.29 30.53 -17.57
CA TYR A 13 18.46 30.50 -18.45
C TYR A 13 19.67 29.78 -17.86
N MET A 14 19.75 29.60 -16.53
CA MET A 14 20.90 28.90 -15.92
C MET A 14 20.74 27.38 -15.82
N MET A 15 19.54 26.82 -16.02
CA MET A 15 19.34 25.36 -15.97
C MET A 15 19.53 24.64 -17.30
N GLN A 16 19.60 25.37 -18.42
CA GLN A 16 19.71 24.75 -19.75
C GLN A 16 21.18 24.51 -20.20
N GLN A 17 22.17 24.98 -19.43
CA GLN A 17 23.59 24.81 -19.77
C GLN A 17 24.26 23.57 -19.15
N TYR A 18 23.57 22.78 -18.31
CA TYR A 18 24.19 21.64 -17.61
C TYR A 18 23.77 20.24 -18.10
N HIS A 19 23.15 20.12 -19.28
CA HIS A 19 22.72 18.82 -19.83
C HIS A 19 23.44 18.42 -21.12
N GLN A 20 24.66 18.92 -21.37
CA GLN A 20 25.51 18.25 -22.34
C GLN A 20 26.11 17.01 -21.67
N PRO A 21 25.76 15.79 -22.10
CA PRO A 21 26.40 14.59 -21.57
C PRO A 21 27.90 14.70 -21.84
N PRO A 22 28.76 14.32 -20.87
CA PRO A 22 30.20 14.34 -21.05
C PRO A 22 30.59 13.61 -22.36
N PRO A 23 31.45 14.21 -23.21
CA PRO A 23 31.90 13.59 -24.44
C PRO A 23 32.69 12.33 -24.09
N GLY A 24 32.14 11.16 -24.42
CA GLY A 24 32.79 9.87 -24.15
C GLY A 24 31.87 8.72 -23.77
N TYR A 25 30.60 9.00 -23.42
CA TYR A 25 29.63 7.93 -23.22
C TYR A 25 29.05 7.52 -24.57
N GLY A 26 29.63 6.46 -25.15
CA GLY A 26 29.07 5.78 -26.32
C GLY A 26 27.59 5.46 -26.12
N ALA A 27 26.82 5.51 -27.21
CA ALA A 27 25.40 5.19 -27.18
C ALA A 27 25.18 3.86 -26.45
N PRO A 28 24.20 3.77 -25.53
CA PRO A 28 23.91 2.52 -24.85
C PRO A 28 23.60 1.45 -25.91
N PRO A 29 24.11 0.21 -25.74
CA PRO A 29 23.87 -0.85 -26.72
C PRO A 29 22.36 -1.06 -26.90
N PRO A 30 21.90 -1.35 -28.12
CA PRO A 30 20.49 -1.62 -28.36
C PRO A 30 20.02 -2.78 -27.47
N PRO A 31 18.77 -2.73 -26.98
CA PRO A 31 18.23 -3.83 -26.19
C PRO A 31 18.26 -5.14 -27.00
N PRO A 32 18.52 -6.29 -26.35
CA PRO A 32 18.53 -7.57 -27.04
C PRO A 32 17.17 -7.85 -27.69
N PRO A 33 17.12 -8.52 -28.85
CA PRO A 33 15.88 -8.88 -29.50
C PRO A 33 15.04 -9.80 -28.57
N PRO A 34 13.70 -9.69 -28.61
CA PRO A 34 12.85 -10.56 -27.82
C PRO A 34 13.09 -12.03 -28.21
N PRO A 35 13.01 -12.97 -27.24
CA PRO A 35 13.19 -14.38 -27.53
C PRO A 35 12.13 -14.85 -28.55
N PRO A 36 12.48 -15.77 -29.46
CA PRO A 36 11.53 -16.33 -30.40
C PRO A 36 10.36 -16.98 -29.65
N PRO A 37 9.13 -16.90 -30.17
CA PRO A 37 7.98 -17.54 -29.55
C PRO A 37 8.26 -19.05 -29.45
N SER A 38 8.45 -19.51 -28.22
CA SER A 38 8.64 -20.92 -27.90
C SER A 38 7.46 -21.70 -28.47
N GLN A 39 7.74 -22.69 -29.32
CA GLN A 39 6.74 -23.59 -29.91
C GLN A 39 6.06 -24.35 -28.78
N ARG A 40 4.99 -23.76 -28.25
CA ARG A 40 4.13 -24.34 -27.24
C ARG A 40 3.44 -25.53 -27.89
N LYS A 41 3.80 -26.74 -27.43
CA LYS A 41 3.23 -28.02 -27.86
C LYS A 41 1.70 -27.92 -27.87
N GLN A 42 1.08 -28.00 -29.05
CA GLN A 42 -0.38 -28.00 -29.28
C GLN A 42 -1.10 -29.26 -28.75
N GLY A 43 -0.52 -30.02 -27.82
CA GLY A 43 -1.02 -31.33 -27.41
C GLY A 43 -1.72 -31.41 -26.05
N GLN A 44 -1.75 -30.34 -25.25
CA GLN A 44 -2.28 -30.40 -23.88
C GLN A 44 -3.67 -29.78 -23.70
N ASP A 45 -4.17 -29.03 -24.68
CA ASP A 45 -5.45 -28.33 -24.53
C ASP A 45 -6.68 -29.23 -24.84
N GLU A 46 -6.52 -30.33 -25.58
CA GLU A 46 -7.62 -31.28 -25.85
C GLU A 46 -7.93 -32.22 -24.66
N GLU A 47 -6.91 -32.57 -23.86
CA GLU A 47 -7.08 -33.49 -22.72
C GLU A 47 -7.83 -32.81 -21.55
N ILE A 48 -7.64 -31.49 -21.38
CA ILE A 48 -8.34 -30.71 -20.36
C ILE A 48 -9.83 -30.53 -20.71
N ALA A 49 -10.16 -30.36 -22.00
CA ALA A 49 -11.55 -30.24 -22.45
C ALA A 49 -12.35 -31.54 -22.24
N MET A 50 -11.73 -32.71 -22.43
CA MET A 50 -12.36 -34.02 -22.21
C MET A 50 -12.63 -34.34 -20.73
N ASN A 51 -11.79 -33.84 -19.81
CA ASN A 51 -11.99 -34.07 -18.38
C ASN A 51 -13.07 -33.17 -17.76
N LEU A 52 -13.30 -31.96 -18.29
CA LEU A 52 -14.37 -31.06 -17.84
C LEU A 52 -15.78 -31.58 -18.17
N LEU A 53 -15.94 -32.31 -19.27
CA LEU A 53 -17.24 -32.93 -19.63
C LEU A 53 -17.61 -34.15 -18.77
N LYS A 54 -16.62 -34.84 -18.17
CA LYS A 54 -16.88 -36.00 -17.30
C LYS A 54 -17.33 -35.62 -15.89
N LEU A 55 -16.95 -34.44 -15.39
CA LEU A 55 -17.30 -34.01 -14.03
C LEU A 55 -18.73 -33.46 -13.91
N ASN A 56 -19.37 -33.06 -15.02
CA ASN A 56 -20.71 -32.45 -14.99
C ASN A 56 -21.87 -33.47 -15.01
N LYS A 57 -21.58 -34.78 -14.99
CA LYS A 57 -22.60 -35.83 -15.13
C LYS A 57 -22.97 -36.54 -13.81
N ASN A 58 -22.33 -36.18 -12.70
CA ASN A 58 -22.47 -36.90 -11.43
C ASN A 58 -23.25 -36.13 -10.33
N ASN A 59 -23.89 -34.99 -10.65
CA ASN A 59 -24.48 -34.12 -9.63
C ASN A 59 -26.01 -33.96 -9.71
N SER A 60 -26.72 -34.88 -10.37
CA SER A 60 -28.17 -34.76 -10.61
C SER A 60 -29.04 -35.77 -9.88
N ASP A 61 -28.62 -36.31 -8.74
CA ASP A 61 -29.49 -37.17 -7.92
C ASP A 61 -29.14 -37.04 -6.44
N SER A 62 -29.84 -36.17 -5.71
CA SER A 62 -30.19 -36.35 -4.28
C SER A 62 -30.98 -35.14 -3.77
N ALA A 63 -32.29 -35.33 -3.60
CA ALA A 63 -33.13 -34.47 -2.78
C ALA A 63 -33.48 -35.21 -1.47
N PRO A 64 -33.38 -34.55 -0.30
CA PRO A 64 -34.18 -34.88 0.87
C PRO A 64 -35.13 -33.71 1.15
N GLY A 65 -36.41 -33.89 1.47
CA GLY A 65 -36.94 -34.81 2.47
C GLY A 65 -37.38 -33.98 3.68
N LEU A 66 -38.54 -33.34 3.58
CA LEU A 66 -39.18 -32.56 4.65
C LEU A 66 -39.69 -33.49 5.75
N ALA A 67 -39.22 -33.32 6.99
CA ALA A 67 -39.88 -33.84 8.18
C ALA A 67 -39.63 -32.90 9.38
N GLY A 68 -40.72 -32.55 10.06
CA GLY A 68 -40.75 -31.64 11.20
C GLY A 68 -40.27 -32.26 12.52
N GLY A 69 -40.08 -31.40 13.51
CA GLY A 69 -39.70 -31.78 14.87
C GLY A 69 -39.70 -30.57 15.79
N ASP A 70 -40.82 -30.38 16.47
CA ASP A 70 -41.07 -29.51 17.62
C ASP A 70 -40.13 -29.85 18.78
N GLN A 71 -39.46 -28.84 19.38
CA GLN A 71 -39.07 -28.82 20.80
C GLN A 71 -38.42 -27.49 21.22
N ASN A 72 -39.23 -26.69 21.92
CA ASN A 72 -38.81 -25.57 22.77
C ASN A 72 -37.98 -26.04 23.97
N GLN A 73 -36.72 -25.61 24.08
CA GLN A 73 -36.00 -25.50 25.36
C GLN A 73 -35.16 -24.21 25.39
N PRO A 74 -35.24 -23.38 26.45
CA PRO A 74 -34.39 -22.21 26.60
C PRO A 74 -32.97 -22.62 27.07
N PRO A 75 -31.90 -22.00 26.53
CA PRO A 75 -30.53 -22.28 26.95
C PRO A 75 -30.20 -21.68 28.33
N PRO A 76 -29.27 -22.29 29.08
CA PRO A 76 -28.84 -21.80 30.39
C PRO A 76 -27.96 -20.55 30.27
N SER A 77 -28.23 -19.59 31.16
CA SER A 77 -27.49 -18.34 31.35
C SER A 77 -26.03 -18.59 31.74
N ALA A 78 -25.09 -18.32 30.82
CA ALA A 78 -23.66 -18.37 31.05
C ALA A 78 -23.05 -16.96 31.09
N GLY A 79 -22.35 -16.68 32.20
CA GLY A 79 -21.23 -15.76 32.40
C GLY A 79 -21.14 -14.45 31.60
N GLY A 80 -21.27 -13.32 32.31
CA GLY A 80 -21.01 -11.99 31.77
C GLY A 80 -19.59 -11.86 31.20
N GLY A 81 -19.51 -11.75 29.87
CA GLY A 81 -18.31 -11.34 29.16
C GLY A 81 -17.95 -9.87 29.46
N PRO A 82 -16.70 -9.46 29.15
CA PRO A 82 -16.29 -8.08 29.29
C PRO A 82 -17.24 -7.19 28.47
N SER A 83 -17.65 -6.07 29.06
CA SER A 83 -18.55 -5.13 28.40
C SER A 83 -18.00 -4.71 27.04
N GLU A 84 -18.89 -4.47 26.07
CA GLU A 84 -18.52 -4.02 24.71
C GLU A 84 -17.58 -2.80 24.75
N GLU A 85 -17.75 -1.94 25.75
CA GLU A 85 -16.90 -0.79 26.00
C GLU A 85 -15.46 -1.17 26.39
N GLU A 86 -15.26 -2.24 27.17
CA GLU A 86 -13.93 -2.75 27.50
C GLU A 86 -13.23 -3.37 26.29
N MET A 87 -13.97 -4.12 25.47
CA MET A 87 -13.41 -4.72 24.25
C MET A 87 -12.99 -3.62 23.25
N TYR A 88 -13.79 -2.56 23.14
CA TYR A 88 -13.47 -1.39 22.30
C TYR A 88 -12.25 -0.61 22.81
N ARG A 89 -12.14 -0.36 24.13
CA ARG A 89 -10.94 0.27 24.74
C ARG A 89 -9.69 -0.58 24.53
N HIS A 90 -9.82 -1.91 24.60
CA HIS A 90 -8.72 -2.84 24.37
C HIS A 90 -8.23 -2.81 22.92
N ASN A 91 -9.15 -2.77 21.95
CA ASN A 91 -8.83 -2.74 20.51
C ASN A 91 -8.18 -1.39 20.10
N MET A 92 -8.68 -0.27 20.64
CA MET A 92 -8.06 1.05 20.44
C MET A 92 -6.65 1.12 21.02
N HIS A 93 -6.41 0.59 22.22
CA HIS A 93 -5.06 0.51 22.80
C HIS A 93 -4.14 -0.40 21.97
N ALA A 94 -4.62 -1.53 21.45
CA ALA A 94 -3.85 -2.40 20.58
C ALA A 94 -3.44 -1.68 19.27
N GLN A 95 -4.36 -0.93 18.67
CA GLN A 95 -4.10 -0.16 17.45
C GLN A 95 -3.10 0.99 17.69
N GLN A 96 -3.18 1.64 18.85
CA GLN A 96 -2.25 2.70 19.26
C GLN A 96 -0.85 2.14 19.56
N ARG A 97 -0.74 0.93 20.15
CA ARG A 97 0.53 0.21 20.33
C ARG A 97 1.19 -0.17 19.01
N HIS A 98 0.43 -0.65 18.02
CA HIS A 98 0.97 -0.94 16.68
C HIS A 98 1.49 0.33 15.98
N HIS A 99 0.80 1.46 16.13
CA HIS A 99 1.27 2.73 15.59
C HIS A 99 2.57 3.21 16.28
N HIS A 100 2.68 3.02 17.60
CA HIS A 100 3.91 3.34 18.34
C HIS A 100 5.07 2.40 18.00
N GLN A 101 4.84 1.10 17.86
CA GLN A 101 5.88 0.15 17.42
C GLN A 101 6.37 0.46 16.00
N ALA A 102 5.48 0.82 15.08
CA ALA A 102 5.86 1.22 13.72
C ALA A 102 6.68 2.54 13.71
N ALA A 103 6.38 3.47 14.62
CA ALA A 103 7.17 4.69 14.78
C ALA A 103 8.53 4.43 15.45
N ALA A 104 8.61 3.52 16.43
CA ALA A 104 9.84 3.14 17.10
C ALA A 104 10.82 2.41 16.15
N PHE A 105 10.30 1.60 15.22
CA PHE A 105 11.13 0.91 14.21
C PHE A 105 11.80 1.87 13.21
N MET A 106 11.25 3.09 13.03
CA MET A 106 11.81 4.10 12.14
C MET A 106 12.84 5.02 12.83
N HIS A 107 12.93 4.99 14.17
CA HIS A 107 13.81 5.87 14.95
C HIS A 107 14.79 5.15 15.90
N GLY A 108 14.72 3.83 16.05
CA GLY A 108 15.58 3.07 16.97
C GLY A 108 16.08 1.78 16.35
N GLY A 109 17.25 1.83 15.71
CA GLY A 109 17.93 0.68 15.12
C GLY A 109 19.43 0.65 15.42
N GLY A 110 19.83 0.95 16.67
CA GLY A 110 21.15 0.60 17.18
C GLY A 110 21.10 -0.80 17.77
N MET A 111 21.46 -1.81 16.99
CA MET A 111 21.59 -3.20 17.44
C MET A 111 22.84 -3.34 18.34
N PRO A 112 22.74 -3.94 19.55
CA PRO A 112 23.90 -4.39 20.29
C PRO A 112 24.31 -5.79 19.83
N GLY A 113 25.33 -5.87 18.98
CA GLY A 113 26.11 -7.08 18.70
C GLY A 113 27.52 -6.60 18.35
N GLY A 114 28.56 -6.88 19.12
CA GLY A 114 28.97 -8.24 19.46
C GLY A 114 29.77 -8.83 18.29
N GLY A 115 30.80 -8.12 17.84
CA GLY A 115 31.72 -8.58 16.79
C GLY A 115 33.10 -7.99 17.02
N MET A 116 34.03 -8.81 17.50
CA MET A 116 35.46 -8.51 17.53
C MET A 116 35.99 -8.50 16.09
N TYR A 117 36.07 -7.33 15.47
CA TYR A 117 36.94 -7.11 14.32
C TYR A 117 37.82 -5.88 14.61
N PRO A 118 39.15 -5.98 14.44
CA PRO A 118 40.03 -4.84 14.64
C PRO A 118 39.75 -3.77 13.56
N PRO A 119 39.68 -2.48 13.92
CA PRO A 119 39.43 -1.40 12.98
C PRO A 119 40.69 -1.14 12.13
N MET A 120 40.63 -1.48 10.84
CA MET A 120 41.53 -0.93 9.85
C MET A 120 41.18 0.56 9.67
N GLY A 121 42.15 1.42 9.97
CA GLY A 121 41.99 2.86 10.04
C GLY A 121 41.56 3.50 8.72
N SER A 122 40.49 4.29 8.80
CA SER A 122 40.15 5.27 7.76
C SER A 122 41.06 6.49 7.92
N VAL A 123 41.86 6.77 6.89
CA VAL A 123 42.88 7.83 6.81
C VAL A 123 42.30 9.24 6.61
N TYR A 124 40.98 9.39 6.47
CA TYR A 124 40.33 10.71 6.39
C TYR A 124 39.64 11.05 7.71
N GLY A 125 40.43 11.56 8.65
CA GLY A 125 39.95 12.12 9.90
C GLY A 125 39.20 13.44 9.68
N TYR A 126 37.88 13.38 9.66
CA TYR A 126 37.06 14.52 10.03
C TYR A 126 36.86 14.50 11.55
N PRO A 127 37.31 15.53 12.28
CA PRO A 127 37.08 15.62 13.71
C PRO A 127 35.59 15.68 13.99
N SER A 128 35.07 14.63 14.63
CA SER A 128 33.72 14.58 15.18
C SER A 128 33.66 15.52 16.37
N MET A 129 33.28 16.78 16.12
CA MET A 129 32.90 17.73 17.16
C MET A 129 31.61 17.20 17.79
N GLY A 130 31.73 16.58 18.97
CA GLY A 130 30.59 16.32 19.84
C GLY A 130 29.95 17.65 20.21
N PHE A 131 28.82 17.97 19.56
CA PHE A 131 28.01 19.11 19.96
C PHE A 131 27.23 18.74 21.22
N ASP A 132 27.82 19.07 22.37
CA ASP A 132 27.16 19.07 23.66
C ASP A 132 25.89 19.94 23.60
N ARG A 133 24.75 19.26 23.58
CA ARG A 133 23.41 19.86 23.55
C ARG A 133 23.05 20.61 24.84
N GLN A 134 23.94 20.61 25.83
CA GLN A 134 23.66 21.07 27.19
C GLN A 134 24.19 22.48 27.52
N MET A 135 24.94 23.14 26.62
CA MET A 135 25.47 24.49 26.88
C MET A 135 24.77 25.65 26.15
N LEU A 136 23.74 25.38 25.34
CA LEU A 136 22.99 26.41 24.61
C LEU A 136 21.72 26.92 25.33
N ALA A 137 21.57 26.62 26.62
CA ALA A 137 20.43 27.07 27.43
C ALA A 137 20.69 28.32 28.27
N ALA A 138 21.93 28.84 28.34
CA ALA A 138 22.31 29.85 29.33
C ALA A 138 22.72 31.23 28.78
N ALA A 139 22.80 31.44 27.46
CA ALA A 139 23.39 32.67 26.88
C ALA A 139 22.44 33.59 26.09
N VAL A 140 21.12 33.47 26.26
CA VAL A 140 20.14 34.40 25.64
C VAL A 140 19.29 35.07 26.72
N SER A 141 19.96 35.74 27.64
CA SER A 141 19.33 36.63 28.63
C SER A 141 20.20 37.85 28.79
N ARG A 142 20.01 38.84 27.92
CA ARG A 142 19.94 40.29 28.20
C ARG A 142 19.98 41.04 26.88
N ASP A 143 19.10 42.04 26.76
CA ASP A 143 18.99 42.98 25.64
C ASP A 143 18.27 42.51 24.37
N ARG A 144 17.09 41.89 24.52
CA ARG A 144 16.09 41.91 23.45
C ARG A 144 15.32 43.25 23.54
N PRO A 145 15.42 44.15 22.56
CA PRO A 145 14.77 45.46 22.61
C PRO A 145 13.24 45.30 22.72
N PRO A 146 12.57 46.11 23.54
CA PRO A 146 11.12 46.10 23.63
C PRO A 146 10.51 46.62 22.32
N HIS A 147 9.56 45.88 21.77
CA HIS A 147 8.63 46.32 20.72
C HIS A 147 9.19 46.60 19.31
N ALA A 148 9.91 45.64 18.72
CA ALA A 148 9.77 45.50 17.26
C ALA A 148 8.39 44.85 16.98
N PRO A 149 7.47 45.51 16.25
CA PRO A 149 6.24 44.84 15.82
C PRO A 149 6.63 43.57 15.06
N PRO A 150 5.90 42.45 15.25
CA PRO A 150 6.17 41.24 14.47
C PRO A 150 6.23 41.65 13.00
N PRO A 151 7.29 41.28 12.25
CA PRO A 151 7.41 41.64 10.85
C PRO A 151 6.09 41.28 10.21
N ALA A 152 5.44 42.28 9.59
CA ALA A 152 4.15 42.11 8.92
C ALA A 152 4.30 40.88 8.03
N MET A 153 3.73 39.77 8.48
CA MET A 153 3.86 38.49 7.80
C MET A 153 3.15 38.73 6.50
N MET A 154 3.91 38.90 5.42
CA MET A 154 3.34 39.16 4.11
C MET A 154 2.33 38.06 3.87
N GLU A 155 1.07 38.46 3.81
CA GLU A 155 -0.07 37.58 3.67
C GLU A 155 0.18 36.78 2.40
N GLU A 156 0.60 35.52 2.57
CA GLU A 156 0.93 34.65 1.47
C GLU A 156 -0.31 34.60 0.57
N PRO A 157 -0.21 34.95 -0.73
CA PRO A 157 -1.37 35.06 -1.60
C PRO A 157 -2.08 33.72 -1.60
N GLN A 158 -3.19 33.65 -0.85
CA GLN A 158 -4.00 32.46 -0.78
C GLN A 158 -4.49 32.22 -2.19
N ILE A 159 -4.00 31.16 -2.84
CA ILE A 159 -4.55 30.72 -4.12
C ILE A 159 -5.98 30.33 -3.81
N VAL A 160 -6.89 31.25 -4.10
CA VAL A 160 -8.29 31.10 -3.78
C VAL A 160 -8.81 29.99 -4.68
N LEU A 161 -9.02 28.81 -4.10
CA LEU A 161 -9.53 27.64 -4.81
C LEU A 161 -11.04 27.77 -5.13
N THR A 162 -11.60 28.99 -5.07
CA THR A 162 -13.04 29.27 -5.14
C THR A 162 -13.66 29.00 -6.50
N ASP A 163 -12.86 28.96 -7.56
CA ASP A 163 -13.41 28.99 -8.90
C ASP A 163 -13.59 27.60 -9.52
N VAL A 164 -13.08 26.54 -8.88
CA VAL A 164 -13.32 25.16 -9.34
C VAL A 164 -14.52 24.56 -8.61
N SER A 165 -15.60 24.35 -9.35
CA SER A 165 -16.77 23.68 -8.81
C SER A 165 -16.44 22.23 -8.45
N PHE A 166 -16.99 21.74 -7.33
CA PHE A 166 -16.82 20.33 -6.94
C PHE A 166 -17.27 19.37 -8.05
N THR A 167 -18.32 19.73 -8.78
CA THR A 167 -18.83 18.97 -9.93
C THR A 167 -17.76 18.77 -11.01
N ASP A 168 -16.94 19.78 -11.29
CA ASP A 168 -15.85 19.67 -12.28
C ASP A 168 -14.72 18.76 -11.79
N LEU A 169 -14.43 18.78 -10.48
CA LEU A 169 -13.40 17.93 -9.88
C LEU A 169 -13.81 16.45 -9.81
N LEU A 170 -15.11 16.18 -9.67
CA LEU A 170 -15.68 14.83 -9.65
C LEU A 170 -15.65 14.19 -11.04
N GLY A 171 -15.96 14.97 -12.07
CA GLY A 171 -16.07 14.48 -13.44
C GLY A 171 -17.09 13.35 -13.57
N ASP A 172 -16.69 12.25 -14.20
CA ASP A 172 -17.49 11.06 -14.51
C ASP A 172 -17.38 9.94 -13.45
N SER A 173 -16.98 10.26 -12.23
CA SER A 173 -16.76 9.25 -11.18
C SER A 173 -18.03 8.48 -10.82
N THR A 174 -17.95 7.15 -10.90
CA THR A 174 -19.03 6.23 -10.49
C THR A 174 -18.88 5.71 -9.04
N LEU A 175 -17.70 5.89 -8.42
CA LEU A 175 -17.41 5.35 -7.08
C LEU A 175 -17.95 6.21 -5.95
N VAL A 176 -17.94 7.53 -6.12
CA VAL A 176 -18.40 8.49 -5.11
C VAL A 176 -19.57 9.33 -5.63
N SER A 177 -20.50 9.66 -4.74
CA SER A 177 -21.63 10.56 -5.02
C SER A 177 -21.50 11.85 -4.22
N LEU A 178 -22.08 12.96 -4.69
CA LEU A 178 -22.11 14.23 -3.95
C LEU A 178 -22.79 14.11 -2.58
N LYS A 179 -23.73 13.17 -2.44
CA LYS A 179 -24.37 12.84 -1.15
C LYS A 179 -23.40 12.31 -0.10
N ASP A 180 -22.23 11.83 -0.52
CA ASP A 180 -21.24 11.23 0.36
C ASP A 180 -20.18 12.23 0.84
N ARG A 181 -20.22 13.48 0.36
CA ARG A 181 -19.22 14.51 0.63
C ARG A 181 -19.00 14.72 2.14
N ASP A 182 -20.08 14.90 2.88
CA ASP A 182 -20.02 15.23 4.32
C ASP A 182 -19.65 14.02 5.20
N LEU A 183 -19.49 12.84 4.61
CA LEU A 183 -19.19 11.61 5.35
C LEU A 183 -17.69 11.40 5.59
N ILE A 184 -16.83 12.04 4.79
CA ILE A 184 -15.37 11.91 4.82
C ILE A 184 -14.69 13.26 4.56
N PRO A 185 -13.37 13.41 4.82
CA PRO A 185 -12.66 14.64 4.50
C PRO A 185 -12.67 14.95 2.99
N ASP A 186 -12.86 16.21 2.63
CA ASP A 186 -12.91 16.70 1.24
C ASP A 186 -11.69 16.27 0.41
N SER A 187 -10.48 16.28 1.01
CA SER A 187 -9.25 15.83 0.34
C SER A 187 -9.32 14.37 -0.12
N LEU A 188 -9.86 13.49 0.74
CA LEU A 188 -10.04 12.08 0.45
C LEU A 188 -11.18 11.87 -0.54
N PHE A 189 -12.26 12.64 -0.41
CA PHE A 189 -13.41 12.60 -1.33
C PHE A 189 -12.99 12.88 -2.77
N ILE A 190 -12.27 13.99 -2.99
CA ILE A 190 -11.76 14.34 -4.32
C ILE A 190 -10.77 13.29 -4.84
N ALA A 191 -9.89 12.75 -3.99
CA ALA A 191 -8.92 11.73 -4.40
C ALA A 191 -9.60 10.41 -4.82
N LEU A 192 -10.64 10.00 -4.10
CA LEU A 192 -11.43 8.79 -4.44
C LEU A 192 -12.22 8.98 -5.75
N ALA A 193 -12.67 10.20 -6.06
CA ALA A 193 -13.27 10.53 -7.37
C ALA A 193 -12.29 10.42 -8.55
N GLN A 194 -10.98 10.29 -8.28
CA GLN A 194 -9.95 10.05 -9.30
C GLN A 194 -9.66 8.57 -9.52
N LEU A 195 -10.40 7.67 -8.88
CA LEU A 195 -10.29 6.23 -9.07
C LEU A 195 -11.45 5.70 -9.91
N LYS A 196 -11.23 4.57 -10.57
CA LYS A 196 -12.23 3.81 -11.33
C LYS A 196 -12.17 2.33 -10.97
N PRO A 197 -13.28 1.58 -11.08
CA PRO A 197 -13.26 0.13 -10.93
C PRO A 197 -12.25 -0.54 -11.88
N CYS A 198 -11.55 -1.56 -11.39
CA CYS A 198 -10.65 -2.40 -12.18
C CYS A 198 -10.67 -3.84 -11.67
N LYS A 199 -10.04 -4.75 -12.42
CA LYS A 199 -9.89 -6.15 -12.05
C LYS A 199 -8.43 -6.49 -11.76
N LEU A 200 -8.19 -7.34 -10.78
CA LEU A 200 -6.86 -7.84 -10.44
C LEU A 200 -6.29 -8.61 -11.62
N GLN A 201 -5.14 -8.19 -12.13
CA GLN A 201 -4.45 -8.87 -13.22
C GLN A 201 -3.32 -9.75 -12.68
N GLN A 202 -2.80 -10.66 -13.52
CA GLN A 202 -1.68 -11.52 -13.12
C GLN A 202 -0.45 -10.71 -12.69
N ALA A 203 -0.18 -9.57 -13.34
CA ALA A 203 0.91 -8.67 -12.98
C ALA A 203 0.74 -8.02 -11.59
N ASP A 204 -0.49 -7.91 -11.09
CA ASP A 204 -0.80 -7.30 -9.80
C ASP A 204 -0.66 -8.29 -8.62
N ARG A 205 -0.36 -9.57 -8.88
CA ARG A 205 -0.19 -10.62 -7.85
C ARG A 205 1.16 -10.52 -7.14
N VAL A 206 1.42 -9.36 -6.55
CA VAL A 206 2.60 -9.07 -5.73
C VAL A 206 2.20 -8.89 -4.27
N GLY A 207 3.09 -9.23 -3.34
CA GLY A 207 2.88 -9.06 -1.90
C GLY A 207 1.58 -9.70 -1.39
N CYS A 208 0.73 -8.91 -0.73
CA CYS A 208 -0.52 -9.37 -0.11
C CYS A 208 -1.64 -9.75 -1.11
N TYR A 209 -1.42 -9.57 -2.43
CA TYR A 209 -2.36 -9.97 -3.47
C TYR A 209 -2.03 -11.32 -4.10
N LYS A 210 -0.92 -11.97 -3.69
CA LYS A 210 -0.46 -13.24 -4.28
C LYS A 210 -1.52 -14.34 -4.23
N THR A 211 -2.27 -14.45 -3.13
CA THR A 211 -3.28 -15.51 -2.93
C THR A 211 -4.64 -15.19 -3.54
N ARG A 212 -4.85 -13.98 -4.08
CA ARG A 212 -6.16 -13.57 -4.59
C ARG A 212 -6.38 -14.02 -6.03
N GLU A 213 -7.64 -14.28 -6.33
CA GLU A 213 -8.07 -14.72 -7.66
C GLU A 213 -7.92 -13.61 -8.69
N ILE A 214 -7.40 -13.98 -9.87
CA ILE A 214 -7.35 -13.08 -11.01
C ILE A 214 -8.78 -12.70 -11.38
N GLY A 215 -9.03 -11.42 -11.64
CA GLY A 215 -10.36 -10.91 -11.87
C GLY A 215 -11.02 -10.27 -10.64
N PHE A 216 -10.44 -10.42 -9.44
CA PHE A 216 -10.95 -9.79 -8.23
C PHE A 216 -11.13 -8.29 -8.39
N VAL A 217 -12.29 -7.75 -8.01
CA VAL A 217 -12.65 -6.36 -8.26
C VAL A 217 -11.92 -5.44 -7.28
N GLY A 218 -11.35 -4.35 -7.79
CA GLY A 218 -10.69 -3.31 -7.03
C GLY A 218 -10.82 -1.96 -7.72
N MET A 219 -9.98 -1.02 -7.35
CA MET A 219 -9.98 0.33 -7.91
C MET A 219 -8.57 0.75 -8.35
N CYS A 220 -8.48 1.45 -9.47
CA CYS A 220 -7.24 1.99 -10.00
C CYS A 220 -7.38 3.47 -10.33
N CYS A 221 -6.28 4.19 -10.40
CA CYS A 221 -6.30 5.59 -10.81
C CYS A 221 -6.81 5.74 -12.25
N LYS A 222 -7.78 6.65 -12.47
CA LYS A 222 -8.36 6.90 -13.80
C LYS A 222 -7.36 7.48 -14.80
N HIS A 223 -6.34 8.18 -14.28
CA HIS A 223 -5.36 8.92 -15.07
C HIS A 223 -4.19 8.07 -15.55
N CYS A 224 -3.62 7.22 -14.69
CA CYS A 224 -2.49 6.37 -15.06
C CYS A 224 -2.84 4.89 -15.22
N GLY A 225 -4.08 4.48 -14.89
CA GLY A 225 -4.49 3.07 -14.82
C GLY A 225 -3.83 2.28 -13.69
N GLY A 226 -2.90 2.90 -12.96
CA GLY A 226 -2.04 2.28 -11.95
C GLY A 226 -1.01 1.32 -12.54
N GLN A 227 0.15 1.25 -11.91
CA GLN A 227 1.14 0.19 -12.12
C GLN A 227 0.98 -0.89 -11.04
N PRO A 228 1.48 -2.12 -11.25
CA PRO A 228 1.51 -3.14 -10.21
C PRO A 228 2.14 -2.61 -8.92
N GLY A 229 1.39 -2.68 -7.82
CA GLY A 229 1.80 -2.15 -6.51
C GLY A 229 1.71 -0.62 -6.36
N PHE A 230 1.29 0.12 -7.39
CA PHE A 230 1.23 1.58 -7.35
C PHE A 230 0.01 2.18 -8.08
N GLY A 231 -0.94 2.71 -7.32
CA GLY A 231 -2.16 3.31 -7.89
C GLY A 231 -3.24 2.29 -8.28
N ARG A 232 -3.06 1.03 -7.87
CA ARG A 232 -4.07 -0.04 -7.89
C ARG A 232 -4.29 -0.53 -6.47
N TYR A 233 -5.55 -0.69 -6.09
CA TYR A 233 -5.97 -1.05 -4.75
C TYR A 233 -7.03 -2.12 -4.82
N PHE A 234 -6.73 -3.27 -4.24
CA PHE A 234 -7.65 -4.38 -4.15
C PHE A 234 -7.97 -4.56 -2.65
N PRO A 235 -9.05 -3.97 -2.13
CA PRO A 235 -9.51 -4.25 -0.77
C PRO A 235 -10.31 -5.58 -0.75
N ASN A 236 -10.11 -6.44 0.26
CA ASN A 236 -10.85 -7.72 0.35
C ASN A 236 -12.16 -7.62 1.15
N SER A 237 -12.35 -6.51 1.85
CA SER A 237 -13.51 -6.24 2.70
C SER A 237 -13.70 -4.73 2.86
N VAL A 238 -14.91 -4.32 3.28
CA VAL A 238 -15.21 -2.93 3.67
C VAL A 238 -14.24 -2.44 4.75
N ARG A 239 -13.89 -3.31 5.71
CA ARG A 239 -12.92 -2.99 6.78
C ARG A 239 -11.55 -2.66 6.22
N SER A 240 -11.03 -3.47 5.29
CA SER A 240 -9.74 -3.23 4.63
C SER A 240 -9.74 -1.95 3.76
N LEU A 241 -10.88 -1.65 3.13
CA LEU A 241 -11.09 -0.45 2.34
C LEU A 241 -11.08 0.81 3.22
N ALA A 242 -11.73 0.73 4.38
CA ALA A 242 -11.85 1.83 5.33
C ALA A 242 -10.55 2.10 6.14
N GLN A 243 -9.51 1.28 5.98
CA GLN A 243 -8.24 1.48 6.67
C GLN A 243 -7.62 2.83 6.31
N THR A 244 -7.12 3.54 7.33
CA THR A 244 -6.43 4.82 7.16
C THR A 244 -5.20 4.69 6.26
N THR A 245 -4.47 3.57 6.31
CA THR A 245 -3.34 3.27 5.41
C THR A 245 -3.76 3.27 3.93
N THR A 246 -4.90 2.65 3.60
CA THR A 246 -5.49 2.66 2.25
C THR A 246 -5.83 4.08 1.81
N SER A 247 -6.51 4.86 2.68
CA SER A 247 -6.85 6.26 2.38
C SER A 247 -5.60 7.12 2.15
N GLN A 248 -4.58 6.98 2.99
CA GLN A 248 -3.32 7.73 2.89
C GLN A 248 -2.50 7.37 1.65
N THR A 249 -2.48 6.09 1.27
CA THR A 249 -1.77 5.65 0.05
C THR A 249 -2.45 6.17 -1.22
N ILE A 250 -3.79 6.24 -1.25
CA ILE A 250 -4.55 6.87 -2.34
C ILE A 250 -4.23 8.36 -2.43
N LEU A 251 -4.30 9.07 -1.31
CA LEU A 251 -3.97 10.50 -1.23
C LEU A 251 -2.54 10.79 -1.73
N LYS A 252 -1.54 10.03 -1.25
CA LYS A 252 -0.14 10.16 -1.69
C LYS A 252 0.02 9.89 -3.18
N HIS A 253 -0.71 8.91 -3.71
CA HIS A 253 -0.68 8.61 -5.14
C HIS A 253 -1.23 9.78 -5.96
N ILE A 254 -2.46 10.22 -5.69
CA ILE A 254 -3.15 11.26 -6.46
C ILE A 254 -2.45 12.62 -6.30
N GLY A 255 -2.14 13.05 -5.08
CA GLY A 255 -1.58 14.37 -4.82
C GLY A 255 -0.11 14.53 -5.24
N GLY A 256 0.72 13.50 -5.01
CA GLY A 256 2.18 13.66 -5.11
C GLY A 256 2.88 12.81 -6.17
N LYS A 257 2.36 11.62 -6.50
CA LYS A 257 3.14 10.62 -7.26
C LYS A 257 2.59 10.34 -8.67
N CYS A 258 1.30 10.54 -8.91
CA CYS A 258 0.69 10.29 -10.21
C CYS A 258 1.05 11.42 -11.20
N ARG A 259 1.93 11.12 -12.15
CA ARG A 259 2.38 12.07 -13.18
C ARG A 259 1.26 12.45 -14.16
N PHE A 260 0.36 11.51 -14.43
CA PHE A 260 -0.77 11.67 -15.35
C PHE A 260 -1.99 12.37 -14.73
N CYS A 261 -2.05 12.51 -13.40
CA CYS A 261 -3.15 13.20 -12.74
C CYS A 261 -3.11 14.70 -13.09
N PRO A 262 -4.25 15.30 -13.53
CA PRO A 262 -4.33 16.71 -13.89
C PRO A 262 -3.77 17.61 -12.77
N PRO A 263 -2.90 18.58 -13.09
CA PRO A 263 -2.29 19.46 -12.10
C PRO A 263 -3.30 20.17 -11.21
N THR A 264 -4.45 20.59 -11.76
CA THR A 264 -5.54 21.23 -11.02
C THR A 264 -6.04 20.34 -9.88
N ILE A 265 -6.24 19.05 -10.15
CA ILE A 265 -6.73 18.08 -9.18
C ILE A 265 -5.66 17.78 -8.13
N ARG A 266 -4.40 17.63 -8.53
CA ARG A 266 -3.28 17.42 -7.59
C ARG A 266 -3.16 18.59 -6.60
N LYS A 267 -3.20 19.82 -7.13
CA LYS A 267 -3.16 21.04 -6.32
C LYS A 267 -4.36 21.12 -5.37
N ALA A 268 -5.57 20.83 -5.86
CA ALA A 268 -6.77 20.81 -5.02
C ALA A 268 -6.68 19.81 -3.86
N VAL A 269 -6.22 18.58 -4.12
CA VAL A 269 -6.03 17.56 -3.07
C VAL A 269 -5.00 18.00 -2.04
N LEU A 270 -3.86 18.55 -2.47
CA LEU A 270 -2.80 19.02 -1.57
C LEU A 270 -3.23 20.25 -0.74
N GLU A 271 -4.00 21.15 -1.35
CA GLU A 271 -4.54 22.33 -0.66
C GLU A 271 -5.54 21.91 0.42
N LEU A 272 -6.50 21.04 0.07
CA LEU A 272 -7.48 20.51 1.02
C LEU A 272 -6.81 19.75 2.17
N GLN A 273 -5.70 19.05 1.91
CA GLN A 273 -4.90 18.44 2.98
C GLN A 273 -4.27 19.47 3.92
N ARG A 274 -3.72 20.56 3.37
CA ARG A 274 -3.13 21.64 4.16
C ARG A 274 -4.19 22.31 5.04
N GLN A 275 -5.35 22.61 4.45
CA GLN A 275 -6.49 23.18 5.16
C GLN A 275 -6.99 22.26 6.27
N GLN A 276 -7.06 20.95 6.01
CA GLN A 276 -7.45 19.97 7.01
C GLN A 276 -6.45 19.92 8.18
N ALA A 277 -5.14 19.92 7.91
CA ALA A 277 -4.12 19.97 8.95
C ALA A 277 -4.22 21.24 9.81
N HIS A 278 -4.57 22.38 9.20
CA HIS A 278 -4.80 23.63 9.93
C HIS A 278 -6.08 23.58 10.77
N LYS A 279 -7.13 22.92 10.27
CA LYS A 279 -8.44 22.81 10.94
C LYS A 279 -8.44 21.80 12.08
N GLU A 280 -7.63 20.73 12.01
CA GLU A 280 -7.53 19.71 13.06
C GLU A 280 -7.07 20.26 14.41
N GLY A 281 -6.37 21.40 14.44
CA GLY A 281 -6.02 22.12 15.67
C GLY A 281 -7.21 22.82 16.35
N LEU A 282 -8.30 23.09 15.61
CA LEU A 282 -9.53 23.70 16.11
C LEU A 282 -10.59 22.59 16.24
N ALA A 283 -10.66 21.97 17.41
CA ALA A 283 -11.34 20.71 17.75
C ALA A 283 -12.84 20.52 17.37
N SER A 284 -13.49 21.42 16.62
CA SER A 284 -14.93 21.39 16.36
C SER A 284 -15.37 20.60 15.11
N ASN A 285 -14.45 20.10 14.28
CA ASN A 285 -14.80 19.51 12.98
C ASN A 285 -14.35 18.06 12.79
N ARG A 286 -14.32 17.28 13.88
CA ARG A 286 -14.15 15.83 13.74
C ARG A 286 -15.41 15.28 13.04
N PRO A 287 -15.28 14.50 11.94
CA PRO A 287 -16.42 13.88 11.28
C PRO A 287 -17.28 13.13 12.30
N ARG A 288 -18.62 13.20 12.16
CA ARG A 288 -19.54 12.49 13.05
C ARG A 288 -19.14 11.02 13.13
N TYR A 289 -19.11 10.49 14.35
CA TYR A 289 -18.81 9.08 14.57
C TYR A 289 -19.75 8.22 13.71
N GLY A 290 -19.19 7.25 12.98
CA GLY A 290 -19.94 6.38 12.07
C GLY A 290 -20.07 6.87 10.62
N SER A 291 -19.94 8.17 10.31
CA SER A 291 -20.11 8.69 8.94
C SER A 291 -19.18 8.02 7.93
N ARG A 292 -17.93 7.78 8.35
CA ARG A 292 -16.91 7.12 7.54
C ARG A 292 -17.25 5.67 7.23
N LYS A 293 -17.91 4.94 8.14
CA LYS A 293 -18.35 3.55 7.92
C LYS A 293 -19.40 3.52 6.81
N ILE A 294 -20.40 4.39 6.89
CA ILE A 294 -21.47 4.52 5.89
C ILE A 294 -20.88 4.83 4.51
N PHE A 295 -19.94 5.79 4.43
CA PHE A 295 -19.24 6.12 3.19
C PHE A 295 -18.62 4.89 2.51
N PHE A 296 -17.81 4.12 3.26
CA PHE A 296 -17.10 2.98 2.68
C PHE A 296 -18.02 1.81 2.37
N GLN A 297 -19.12 1.62 3.11
CA GLN A 297 -20.16 0.65 2.76
C GLN A 297 -20.82 1.00 1.43
N ARG A 298 -21.20 2.27 1.22
CA ARG A 298 -21.79 2.75 -0.04
C ARG A 298 -20.83 2.59 -1.21
N MET A 299 -19.59 3.04 -1.05
CA MET A 299 -18.56 2.90 -2.09
C MET A 299 -18.26 1.43 -2.41
N TRP A 300 -18.25 0.54 -1.40
CA TRP A 300 -18.07 -0.90 -1.59
C TRP A 300 -19.21 -1.53 -2.39
N ALA A 301 -20.47 -1.14 -2.11
CA ALA A 301 -21.63 -1.60 -2.86
C ALA A 301 -21.53 -1.20 -4.34
N ARG A 302 -21.21 0.07 -4.63
CA ARG A 302 -21.00 0.58 -6.00
C ARG A 302 -19.87 -0.14 -6.71
N LEU A 303 -18.76 -0.41 -6.00
CA LEU A 303 -17.61 -1.12 -6.55
C LEU A 303 -17.97 -2.53 -7.04
N HIS A 304 -18.89 -3.21 -6.36
CA HIS A 304 -19.33 -4.57 -6.69
C HIS A 304 -20.59 -4.62 -7.54
N GLY A 305 -21.08 -3.48 -8.04
CA GLY A 305 -22.30 -3.42 -8.84
C GLY A 305 -23.57 -3.82 -8.07
N LYS A 306 -23.53 -3.81 -6.74
CA LYS A 306 -24.74 -3.97 -5.93
C LYS A 306 -25.48 -2.63 -6.02
N ASN A 307 -26.61 -2.63 -6.73
CA ASN A 307 -27.52 -1.49 -6.72
C ASN A 307 -27.85 -1.20 -5.25
N GLN A 308 -27.45 -0.03 -4.75
CA GLN A 308 -27.89 0.36 -3.41
C GLN A 308 -29.41 0.50 -3.47
N PRO A 309 -30.17 -0.10 -2.53
CA PRO A 309 -31.47 0.46 -2.23
C PRO A 309 -31.18 1.88 -1.75
N ASP A 310 -31.58 2.87 -2.54
CA ASP A 310 -31.36 4.30 -2.24
C ASP A 310 -32.05 4.75 -0.93
N GLU A 311 -32.76 3.83 -0.27
CA GLU A 311 -33.46 4.02 1.00
C GLU A 311 -33.07 2.90 1.98
N ILE A 312 -31.84 2.96 2.49
CA ILE A 312 -31.62 2.46 3.85
C ILE A 312 -32.26 3.54 4.73
N GLY A 313 -33.56 3.39 4.99
CA GLY A 313 -34.22 4.15 6.04
C GLY A 313 -33.41 4.00 7.32
N ASP A 314 -33.34 5.06 8.13
CA ASP A 314 -32.72 5.07 9.45
C ASP A 314 -33.43 4.14 10.47
N GLU A 315 -34.01 3.03 10.00
CA GLU A 315 -34.37 1.90 10.83
C GLU A 315 -33.04 1.24 11.22
N ALA A 316 -32.51 1.73 12.35
CA ALA A 316 -31.46 1.09 13.10
C ALA A 316 -31.96 -0.30 13.50
N ASP A 317 -31.86 -1.25 12.57
CA ASP A 317 -32.02 -2.65 12.86
C ASP A 317 -30.80 -3.05 13.70
N ASP A 318 -31.06 -3.12 15.00
CA ASP A 318 -30.22 -3.67 16.05
C ASP A 318 -30.12 -5.19 15.90
N THR A 319 -29.94 -5.68 14.66
CA THR A 319 -29.55 -7.06 14.40
C THR A 319 -28.11 -7.21 14.86
N LYS A 320 -28.01 -7.66 16.10
CA LYS A 320 -26.88 -8.36 16.67
C LYS A 320 -26.54 -9.52 15.74
N ASP A 321 -25.69 -9.27 14.76
CA ASP A 321 -25.05 -10.33 13.98
C ASP A 321 -24.02 -11.01 14.90
N ASP A 322 -24.52 -11.95 15.71
CA ASP A 322 -23.78 -13.06 16.32
C ASP A 322 -23.29 -14.03 15.23
N GLU A 323 -22.58 -13.53 14.23
CA GLU A 323 -21.86 -14.38 13.28
C GLU A 323 -20.45 -14.66 13.80
N ASP A 324 -20.39 -15.50 14.83
CA ASP A 324 -19.29 -16.45 15.03
C ASP A 324 -19.30 -17.44 13.85
N VAL A 325 -18.84 -16.99 12.68
CA VAL A 325 -18.45 -17.91 11.61
C VAL A 325 -17.14 -18.54 12.04
N ASP A 326 -17.30 -19.67 12.72
CA ASP A 326 -16.27 -20.61 13.08
C ASP A 326 -15.49 -21.01 11.82
N ASN A 327 -14.31 -20.42 11.65
CA ASN A 327 -13.33 -20.84 10.66
C ASN A 327 -12.75 -22.18 11.13
N THR A 328 -13.57 -23.23 10.98
CA THR A 328 -13.18 -24.62 11.20
C THR A 328 -12.08 -24.96 10.21
N THR A 329 -10.86 -24.87 10.72
CA THR A 329 -9.68 -25.47 10.13
C THR A 329 -9.94 -26.96 10.05
N LEU A 330 -10.17 -27.47 8.84
CA LEU A 330 -10.14 -28.90 8.55
C LEU A 330 -8.72 -29.41 8.81
N ALA A 331 -8.44 -29.72 10.08
CA ALA A 331 -7.40 -30.65 10.44
C ALA A 331 -7.87 -32.03 9.96
N VAL A 332 -7.31 -32.45 8.82
CA VAL A 332 -7.36 -33.84 8.38
C VAL A 332 -6.72 -34.67 9.49
N LYS A 333 -7.55 -35.37 10.26
CA LYS A 333 -7.10 -36.47 11.11
C LYS A 333 -6.62 -37.57 10.17
N GLU A 334 -5.32 -37.78 10.17
CA GLU A 334 -4.71 -39.01 9.69
C GLU A 334 -5.19 -40.14 10.60
N GLU A 335 -6.08 -40.99 10.10
CA GLU A 335 -6.38 -42.26 10.75
C GLU A 335 -5.29 -43.27 10.37
N ASP A 336 -4.48 -43.58 11.40
CA ASP A 336 -3.57 -44.70 11.50
C ASP A 336 -4.32 -46.01 11.19
N THR A 337 -4.17 -46.48 9.95
CA THR A 337 -4.52 -47.86 9.58
C THR A 337 -3.22 -48.64 9.40
N THR A 338 -2.79 -49.27 10.48
CA THR A 338 -1.62 -50.13 10.56
C THR A 338 -1.89 -51.43 9.79
N VAL A 339 -1.63 -51.44 8.48
CA VAL A 339 -1.57 -52.68 7.68
C VAL A 339 -0.13 -53.17 7.67
N LYS A 340 0.12 -54.18 8.50
CA LYS A 340 1.34 -54.98 8.54
C LYS A 340 1.47 -55.76 7.22
N VAL A 341 2.28 -55.26 6.30
CA VAL A 341 2.75 -56.02 5.14
C VAL A 341 4.24 -56.30 5.33
N GLU A 342 4.54 -57.54 5.72
CA GLU A 342 5.87 -58.12 5.58
C GLU A 342 6.23 -58.16 4.10
N SER A 343 7.32 -57.50 3.72
CA SER A 343 7.99 -57.73 2.45
C SER A 343 9.49 -57.55 2.62
N LYS A 344 10.17 -58.63 2.28
CA LYS A 344 11.56 -58.98 2.50
C LYS A 344 12.28 -58.82 1.15
N SER A 345 13.30 -57.97 1.07
CA SER A 345 14.29 -57.93 -0.03
C SER A 345 15.28 -56.80 0.27
N GLN A 346 16.47 -57.10 0.78
CA GLN A 346 17.68 -57.49 0.04
C GLN A 346 18.30 -56.39 -0.83
N ASP A 347 19.52 -56.04 -0.44
CA ASP A 347 20.69 -55.77 -1.28
C ASP A 347 20.63 -54.60 -2.29
N LYS A 348 21.39 -53.53 -2.01
CA LYS A 348 22.69 -53.27 -2.67
C LYS A 348 23.24 -51.89 -2.30
N ASP A 349 24.31 -51.90 -1.54
CA ASP A 349 25.29 -50.82 -1.45
C ASP A 349 26.10 -50.74 -2.75
N GLU A 350 25.98 -49.64 -3.50
CA GLU A 350 26.95 -49.30 -4.53
C GLU A 350 27.25 -47.78 -4.52
N LYS A 351 28.22 -47.43 -3.69
CA LYS A 351 29.36 -46.54 -3.93
C LYS A 351 29.36 -45.82 -5.30
N LEU A 352 29.28 -44.49 -5.30
CA LEU A 352 29.96 -43.69 -6.32
C LEU A 352 30.48 -42.36 -5.75
N GLN A 353 31.78 -42.21 -5.90
CA GLN A 353 32.61 -41.06 -5.59
C GLN A 353 32.45 -40.02 -6.70
N THR A 354 32.44 -38.74 -6.36
CA THR A 354 32.90 -37.69 -7.27
C THR A 354 33.69 -36.67 -6.46
N GLU A 355 34.96 -36.57 -6.83
CA GLU A 355 36.02 -35.78 -6.24
C GLU A 355 35.86 -34.30 -6.61
N GLU A 356 36.11 -33.43 -5.64
CA GLU A 356 36.36 -32.01 -5.82
C GLU A 356 37.83 -31.84 -6.23
N ALA A 357 38.07 -31.22 -7.39
CA ALA A 357 39.40 -30.80 -7.81
C ALA A 357 39.43 -29.27 -7.92
N GLU A 358 40.25 -28.71 -7.05
CA GLU A 358 40.60 -27.32 -6.89
C GLU A 358 41.22 -26.74 -8.17
N LYS A 359 40.89 -25.49 -8.50
CA LYS A 359 41.72 -24.66 -9.38
C LYS A 359 41.60 -23.18 -9.00
N SER A 360 42.36 -22.80 -7.98
CA SER A 360 42.74 -21.41 -7.73
C SER A 360 43.83 -21.02 -8.73
N GLY A 361 43.60 -19.91 -9.45
CA GLY A 361 44.58 -19.27 -10.31
C GLY A 361 44.79 -17.84 -9.80
N ASP A 362 45.84 -17.68 -8.99
CA ASP A 362 46.51 -16.41 -8.71
C ASP A 362 47.24 -15.95 -9.98
N VAL A 363 47.03 -14.70 -10.40
CA VAL A 363 47.92 -14.00 -11.33
C VAL A 363 48.19 -12.62 -10.73
N ASP A 364 49.38 -12.50 -10.16
CA ASP A 364 50.04 -11.24 -9.86
C ASP A 364 50.39 -10.51 -11.17
N ASP A 365 49.98 -9.26 -11.31
CA ASP A 365 50.58 -8.34 -12.28
C ASP A 365 50.79 -6.97 -11.63
N GLU A 366 51.91 -6.89 -10.92
CA GLU A 366 52.54 -5.68 -10.44
C GLU A 366 53.66 -5.32 -11.43
N LYS A 367 53.48 -4.28 -12.27
CA LYS A 367 54.55 -3.30 -12.59
C LYS A 367 54.16 -2.22 -13.60
N ASN A 368 54.48 -0.99 -13.17
CA ASN A 368 55.26 -0.01 -13.93
C ASN A 368 54.55 0.82 -15.02
N MET A 369 54.31 2.10 -14.73
CA MET A 369 55.04 3.15 -15.44
C MET A 369 54.97 4.49 -14.70
N GLU A 370 56.16 4.95 -14.33
CA GLU A 370 56.49 6.23 -13.74
C GLU A 370 56.49 7.36 -14.80
N ALA A 371 56.36 8.58 -14.26
CA ALA A 371 56.39 9.92 -14.84
C ALA A 371 57.30 10.19 -16.05
N VAL A 372 56.87 11.13 -16.91
CA VAL A 372 57.74 12.22 -17.40
C VAL A 372 56.93 13.51 -17.50
N ALA A 373 57.44 14.55 -16.86
CA ALA A 373 57.04 15.95 -16.98
C ALA A 373 57.68 16.60 -18.23
N VAL A 374 56.96 17.52 -18.90
CA VAL A 374 57.34 18.90 -19.25
C VAL A 374 56.06 19.67 -19.57
#